data_AF-A0A1Q8WWT5-F1
#
_entry.id   AF-A0A1Q8WWT5-F1
#
_cell.length_a   1.000
_cell.length_b   1.000
_cell.length_c   1.000
_cell.angle_alpha   90.00
_cell.angle_beta   90.00
_cell.angle_gamma   90.00
#
_symmetry.space_group_name_H-M   'P 1'
#
loop_
_entity.id
_entity.type
_entity.pdbx_description
1 polymer ?
#
loop_
_entity_poly.entity_id
_entity_poly.type
_entity_poly.pdbx_seq_one_letter_code
_entity_poly.pdbx_strand_id
1 'polypeptide(L)'
;MPPSPIQTPARRSLLLLGGLAAGGMLAGCAAIQQQNREPTEEPSSEPERDMPKKPVLYLYPTKTMGLSVSLDYEGTLTYTYPTPQTQADGSVAWQVTAAPDGDLTDASGRHYPSLFWEGEEPATLAQDEGFVVEADAVTGFLEDKLSTLGLSEREAAEFITFWGPRIAQRGRALVTFASEEFARQAVYRFTDPSSGAEIVPDTFIRVYIVVGDAPQTAVREQKLVPAPARTGFIAVEWGGTER
;
A
#
# COMPACT_ATOMS: atom_id res chain seq x y z
N MET A 1 -38.92 -19.55 -29.49
CA MET A 1 -40.13 -19.44 -28.65
C MET A 1 -39.80 -18.57 -27.44
N PRO A 2 -40.71 -17.67 -27.04
CA PRO A 2 -40.53 -16.73 -25.95
C PRO A 2 -40.60 -17.42 -24.56
N PRO A 3 -40.13 -16.76 -23.48
CA PRO A 3 -40.11 -17.34 -22.14
C PRO A 3 -41.48 -17.26 -21.46
N SER A 4 -41.81 -18.29 -20.65
CA SER A 4 -42.98 -18.30 -19.76
C SER A 4 -42.58 -17.90 -18.33
N PRO A 5 -43.52 -17.36 -17.53
CA PRO A 5 -43.21 -16.38 -16.49
C PRO A 5 -43.12 -16.94 -15.06
N ILE A 6 -42.48 -16.12 -14.23
CA ILE A 6 -42.28 -16.22 -12.78
C ILE A 6 -43.63 -16.36 -12.04
N GLN A 7 -43.69 -17.30 -11.09
CA GLN A 7 -44.74 -17.35 -10.06
C GLN A 7 -44.14 -17.06 -8.68
N THR A 8 -44.71 -16.06 -8.00
CA THR A 8 -44.47 -15.71 -6.61
C THR A 8 -45.51 -16.41 -5.73
N PRO A 9 -45.14 -17.02 -4.59
CA PRO A 9 -46.12 -17.37 -3.57
C PRO A 9 -46.15 -16.37 -2.41
N ALA A 10 -47.37 -16.20 -1.93
CA ALA A 10 -47.85 -15.16 -1.03
C ALA A 10 -47.56 -15.42 0.46
N ARG A 11 -47.49 -14.30 1.17
CA ARG A 11 -47.48 -14.12 2.63
C ARG A 11 -48.81 -14.57 3.24
N ARG A 12 -48.80 -15.34 4.33
CA ARG A 12 -49.96 -15.52 5.23
C ARG A 12 -49.53 -15.50 6.69
N SER A 13 -49.98 -14.46 7.40
CA SER A 13 -50.02 -14.37 8.86
C SER A 13 -51.32 -15.00 9.37
N LEU A 14 -51.29 -15.70 10.51
CA LEU A 14 -52.50 -16.01 11.28
C LEU A 14 -52.21 -15.84 12.79
N LEU A 15 -53.13 -15.16 13.47
CA LEU A 15 -53.12 -14.79 14.89
C LEU A 15 -53.96 -15.79 15.74
N LEU A 16 -53.47 -16.03 16.96
CA LEU A 16 -54.12 -16.15 18.29
C LEU A 16 -55.40 -16.98 18.52
N LEU A 17 -55.35 -17.75 19.63
CA LEU A 17 -56.31 -17.94 20.76
C LEU A 17 -56.03 -19.35 21.34
N GLY A 18 -55.90 -19.67 22.62
CA GLY A 18 -56.29 -19.09 23.92
C GLY A 18 -56.78 -20.25 24.80
N GLY A 19 -56.43 -20.33 26.09
CA GLY A 19 -57.10 -21.24 27.05
C GLY A 19 -56.25 -21.82 28.19
N LEU A 20 -56.62 -21.48 29.44
CA LEU A 20 -56.04 -21.87 30.74
C LEU A 20 -56.37 -23.31 31.20
N ALA A 21 -55.54 -23.90 32.08
CA ALA A 21 -55.90 -24.20 33.50
C ALA A 21 -54.82 -24.96 34.30
N ALA A 22 -54.44 -24.35 35.43
CA ALA A 22 -54.20 -24.85 36.80
C ALA A 22 -53.38 -26.14 37.14
N GLY A 23 -52.44 -25.94 38.08
CA GLY A 23 -52.34 -26.77 39.29
C GLY A 23 -51.01 -27.51 39.51
N GLY A 24 -50.30 -27.23 40.60
CA GLY A 24 -49.22 -28.12 41.08
C GLY A 24 -48.19 -27.45 41.98
N MET A 25 -48.20 -27.83 43.26
CA MET A 25 -47.44 -27.30 44.40
C MET A 25 -46.03 -27.90 44.58
N LEU A 26 -45.16 -27.10 45.23
CA LEU A 26 -44.15 -27.45 46.25
C LEU A 26 -42.68 -27.79 45.90
N ALA A 27 -41.84 -27.14 46.71
CA ALA A 27 -40.51 -27.49 47.23
C ALA A 27 -39.27 -27.25 46.34
N GLY A 28 -38.46 -26.25 46.74
CA GLY A 28 -37.09 -26.06 46.25
C GLY A 28 -36.33 -25.03 47.09
N CYS A 29 -35.29 -25.49 47.78
CA CYS A 29 -34.48 -24.78 48.74
C CYS A 29 -33.63 -23.64 48.16
N ALA A 30 -33.18 -22.78 49.08
CA ALA A 30 -32.32 -21.61 48.94
C ALA A 30 -31.09 -21.74 48.02
N ALA A 31 -30.83 -20.66 47.26
CA ALA A 31 -29.49 -20.09 47.09
C ALA A 31 -29.62 -18.64 46.60
N ILE A 32 -29.10 -17.70 47.39
CA ILE A 32 -28.94 -16.28 47.04
C ILE A 32 -27.91 -16.21 45.92
N GLN A 33 -28.34 -15.87 44.71
CA GLN A 33 -27.47 -15.77 43.54
C GLN A 33 -26.96 -14.34 43.39
N GLN A 34 -25.63 -14.23 43.32
CA GLN A 34 -24.84 -13.03 43.09
C GLN A 34 -25.41 -12.14 41.99
N GLN A 35 -25.43 -10.83 42.25
CA GLN A 35 -25.55 -9.79 41.23
C GLN A 35 -24.42 -9.96 40.20
N ASN A 36 -24.78 -10.40 39.00
CA ASN A 36 -23.93 -10.35 37.82
C ASN A 36 -23.73 -8.87 37.42
N ARG A 37 -22.58 -8.31 37.77
CA ARG A 37 -22.04 -7.09 37.19
C ARG A 37 -21.34 -7.51 35.89
N GLU A 38 -21.91 -7.16 34.74
CA GLU A 38 -21.23 -7.32 33.45
C GLU A 38 -19.89 -6.55 33.49
N PRO A 39 -18.77 -7.15 33.07
CA PRO A 39 -17.54 -6.40 32.83
C PRO A 39 -17.72 -5.57 31.56
N THR A 40 -17.62 -4.24 31.68
CA THR A 40 -17.36 -3.36 30.56
C THR A 40 -16.02 -3.76 29.95
N GLU A 41 -16.04 -4.44 28.80
CA GLU A 41 -14.85 -4.63 27.98
C GLU A 41 -14.39 -3.25 27.50
N GLU A 42 -13.27 -2.77 28.05
CA GLU A 42 -12.52 -1.67 27.46
C GLU A 42 -12.05 -2.12 26.07
N PRO A 43 -12.12 -1.26 25.04
CA PRO A 43 -11.65 -1.64 23.71
C PRO A 43 -10.13 -1.86 23.81
N SER A 44 -9.72 -3.12 23.66
CA SER A 44 -8.33 -3.48 23.49
C SER A 44 -7.80 -2.73 22.28
N SER A 45 -6.80 -1.87 22.49
CA SER A 45 -6.00 -1.28 21.42
C SER A 45 -5.46 -2.42 20.55
N GLU A 46 -6.03 -2.60 19.37
CA GLU A 46 -5.40 -3.43 18.34
C GLU A 46 -3.95 -2.93 18.18
N PRO A 47 -2.97 -3.83 18.01
CA PRO A 47 -1.62 -3.38 17.68
C PRO A 47 -1.72 -2.50 16.43
N GLU A 48 -1.01 -1.36 16.42
CA GLU A 48 -0.85 -0.51 15.24
C GLU A 48 -0.57 -1.41 14.04
N ARG A 49 -1.58 -1.60 13.18
CA ARG A 49 -1.41 -2.41 11.97
C ARG A 49 -0.54 -1.57 11.06
N ASP A 50 0.72 -1.97 10.93
CA ASP A 50 1.65 -1.41 9.96
C ASP A 50 0.93 -1.42 8.60
N MET A 51 0.62 -0.22 8.11
CA MET A 51 -0.29 -0.02 6.99
C MET A 51 0.41 -0.37 5.67
N PRO A 52 -0.35 -0.78 4.63
CA PRO A 52 0.19 -1.33 3.39
C PRO A 52 1.20 -0.39 2.71
N LYS A 53 2.44 -0.87 2.58
CA LYS A 53 3.53 -0.21 1.85
C LYS A 53 3.43 -0.58 0.39
N LYS A 54 3.50 0.40 -0.51
CA LYS A 54 3.35 0.16 -1.96
C LYS A 54 4.46 0.73 -2.83
N PRO A 55 5.68 0.18 -2.75
CA PRO A 55 6.67 0.40 -3.78
C PRO A 55 6.23 -0.15 -5.15
N VAL A 56 6.26 0.72 -6.16
CA VAL A 56 6.07 0.38 -7.57
C VAL A 56 7.31 0.82 -8.33
N LEU A 57 7.88 -0.08 -9.14
CA LEU A 57 9.07 0.15 -9.95
C LEU A 57 8.75 0.08 -11.45
N TYR A 58 9.02 1.18 -12.16
CA TYR A 58 8.93 1.29 -13.62
C TYR A 58 10.33 1.30 -14.23
N LEU A 59 10.46 0.74 -15.44
CA LEU A 59 11.72 0.60 -16.16
C LEU A 59 11.57 1.11 -17.58
N TYR A 60 12.40 2.08 -17.98
CA TYR A 60 12.37 2.71 -19.30
C TYR A 60 13.76 2.64 -19.94
N PRO A 61 14.16 1.49 -20.51
CA PRO A 61 15.41 1.38 -21.24
C PRO A 61 15.36 2.15 -22.57
N THR A 62 16.50 2.53 -23.13
CA THR A 62 16.55 3.22 -24.44
C THR A 62 16.19 2.33 -25.62
N LYS A 63 16.27 1.00 -25.44
CA LYS A 63 15.89 -0.04 -26.39
C LYS A 63 15.34 -1.23 -25.61
N THR A 64 14.48 -2.01 -26.24
CA THR A 64 13.96 -3.24 -25.63
C THR A 64 15.11 -4.17 -25.25
N MET A 65 15.14 -4.62 -23.99
CA MET A 65 16.20 -5.47 -23.46
C MET A 65 15.69 -6.39 -22.34
N GLY A 66 16.37 -7.52 -22.16
CA GLY A 66 16.16 -8.39 -21.00
C GLY A 66 16.81 -7.80 -19.76
N LEU A 67 16.12 -7.90 -18.62
CA LEU A 67 16.60 -7.46 -17.31
C LEU A 67 16.29 -8.51 -16.27
N SER A 68 17.29 -8.79 -15.43
CA SER A 68 17.10 -9.40 -14.12
C SER A 68 17.12 -8.27 -13.09
N VAL A 69 16.04 -8.12 -12.34
CA VAL A 69 15.86 -7.07 -11.33
C VAL A 69 15.81 -7.74 -9.98
N SER A 70 16.88 -7.61 -9.21
CA SER A 70 16.94 -8.12 -7.84
C SER A 70 16.62 -7.03 -6.82
N LEU A 71 15.86 -7.39 -5.79
CA LEU A 71 15.58 -6.55 -4.63
C LEU A 71 16.16 -7.22 -3.39
N ASP A 72 17.06 -6.50 -2.74
CA ASP A 72 17.51 -6.76 -1.37
C ASP A 72 16.79 -5.76 -0.46
N TYR A 73 15.88 -6.28 0.38
CA TYR A 73 15.07 -5.49 1.29
C TYR A 73 15.45 -5.85 2.72
N GLU A 74 15.92 -4.87 3.48
CA GLU A 74 16.10 -4.97 4.93
C GLU A 74 14.71 -5.02 5.59
N GLY A 75 13.97 -6.11 5.44
CA GLY A 75 12.60 -6.27 5.93
C GLY A 75 12.00 -7.58 5.46
N THR A 76 10.69 -7.75 5.62
CA THR A 76 10.00 -8.96 5.11
C THR A 76 9.07 -8.57 3.99
N LEU A 77 9.25 -9.16 2.81
CA LEU A 77 8.31 -9.01 1.71
C LEU A 77 7.02 -9.78 2.03
N THR A 78 5.89 -9.09 2.00
CA THR A 78 4.56 -9.66 2.30
C THR A 78 3.77 -9.93 1.03
N TYR A 79 4.04 -9.20 -0.05
CA TYR A 79 3.42 -9.40 -1.35
C TYR A 79 4.34 -8.96 -2.49
N THR A 80 4.25 -9.63 -3.63
CA THR A 80 4.98 -9.26 -4.86
C THR A 80 4.14 -9.54 -6.09
N TYR A 81 4.26 -8.67 -7.10
CA TYR A 81 3.61 -8.88 -8.39
C TYR A 81 4.39 -8.22 -9.54
N PRO A 82 4.65 -8.92 -10.66
CA PRO A 82 4.50 -10.36 -10.85
C PRO A 82 5.30 -11.17 -9.82
N THR A 83 5.07 -12.48 -9.73
CA THR A 83 5.80 -13.32 -8.76
C THR A 83 7.28 -13.46 -9.18
N PRO A 84 8.25 -12.99 -8.36
CA PRO A 84 9.67 -13.17 -8.64
C PRO A 84 10.16 -14.57 -8.25
N GLN A 85 11.41 -14.85 -8.60
CA GLN A 85 12.16 -15.96 -8.02
C GLN A 85 12.70 -15.55 -6.65
N THR A 86 12.57 -16.40 -5.64
CA THR A 86 13.14 -16.18 -4.30
C THR A 86 14.47 -16.91 -4.17
N GLN A 87 15.49 -16.20 -3.71
CA GLN A 87 16.82 -16.74 -3.43
C GLN A 87 16.93 -17.26 -2.00
N ALA A 88 17.97 -18.03 -1.71
CA ALA A 88 18.17 -18.66 -0.40
C ALA A 88 18.45 -17.65 0.73
N ASP A 89 18.93 -16.45 0.39
CA ASP A 89 19.19 -15.35 1.32
C ASP A 89 17.95 -14.47 1.58
N GLY A 90 16.81 -14.80 0.99
CA GLY A 90 15.56 -14.04 1.12
C GLY A 90 15.38 -12.93 0.08
N SER A 91 16.42 -12.62 -0.71
CA SER A 91 16.28 -11.67 -1.82
C SER A 91 15.39 -12.23 -2.93
N VAL A 92 14.78 -11.34 -3.70
CA VAL A 92 13.91 -11.72 -4.83
C VAL A 92 14.43 -11.17 -6.14
N ALA A 93 14.17 -11.87 -7.25
CA ALA A 93 14.57 -11.45 -8.57
C ALA A 93 13.45 -11.65 -9.60
N TRP A 94 13.12 -10.59 -10.34
CA TRP A 94 12.27 -10.65 -11.52
C TRP A 94 13.12 -10.80 -12.78
N GLN A 95 12.69 -11.65 -13.71
CA GLN A 95 13.25 -11.68 -15.06
C GLN A 95 12.19 -11.17 -16.03
N VAL A 96 12.46 -10.04 -16.68
CA VAL A 96 11.53 -9.36 -17.59
C VAL A 96 12.24 -8.89 -18.84
N THR A 97 11.48 -8.71 -19.92
CA THR A 97 11.88 -7.89 -21.06
C THR A 97 11.24 -6.51 -20.89
N ALA A 98 12.05 -5.47 -20.72
CA ALA A 98 11.57 -4.10 -20.58
C ALA A 98 11.62 -3.37 -21.93
N ALA A 99 10.53 -2.67 -22.29
CA ALA A 99 10.43 -1.85 -23.49
C ALA A 99 10.54 -0.34 -23.17
N PRO A 100 10.95 0.51 -24.12
CA PRO A 100 11.14 1.94 -23.87
C PRO A 100 9.90 2.72 -23.42
N ASP A 101 8.70 2.19 -23.66
CA ASP A 101 7.42 2.77 -23.21
C ASP A 101 7.03 2.38 -21.78
N GLY A 102 7.86 1.57 -21.11
CA GLY A 102 7.64 1.09 -19.75
C GLY A 102 6.89 -0.24 -19.67
N ASP A 103 6.53 -0.85 -20.80
CA ASP A 103 5.93 -2.19 -20.79
C ASP A 103 6.96 -3.26 -20.42
N LEU A 104 6.58 -4.14 -19.49
CA LEU A 104 7.37 -5.28 -19.05
C LEU A 104 6.72 -6.57 -19.51
N THR A 105 7.47 -7.44 -20.18
CA THR A 105 6.98 -8.74 -20.63
C THR A 105 7.70 -9.87 -19.89
N ASP A 106 6.96 -10.83 -19.34
CA ASP A 106 7.55 -12.06 -18.76
C ASP A 106 7.84 -13.14 -19.80
N ALA A 107 8.47 -14.25 -19.39
CA ALA A 107 8.79 -15.36 -20.27
C ALA A 107 7.57 -16.07 -20.89
N SER A 108 6.37 -15.87 -20.35
CA SER A 108 5.11 -16.40 -20.90
C SER A 108 4.47 -15.46 -21.93
N GLY A 109 5.02 -14.26 -22.12
CA GLY A 109 4.47 -13.22 -22.98
C GLY A 109 3.38 -12.37 -22.31
N ARG A 110 3.26 -12.40 -20.98
CA ARG A 110 2.33 -11.52 -20.26
C ARG A 110 2.97 -10.16 -20.04
N HIS A 111 2.13 -9.14 -20.15
CA HIS A 111 2.50 -7.73 -20.05
C HIS A 111 2.16 -7.17 -18.67
N TYR A 112 3.07 -6.37 -18.12
CA TYR A 112 2.94 -5.68 -16.84
C TYR A 112 3.37 -4.22 -16.99
N PRO A 113 2.66 -3.28 -16.36
CA PRO A 113 3.03 -1.87 -16.41
C PRO A 113 4.21 -1.53 -15.49
N SER A 114 4.52 -2.39 -14.53
CA SER A 114 5.51 -2.18 -13.47
C SER A 114 5.78 -3.47 -12.68
N LEU A 115 6.83 -3.45 -11.86
CA LEU A 115 7.04 -4.41 -10.77
C LEU A 115 6.49 -3.81 -9.48
N PHE A 116 5.84 -4.63 -8.66
CA PHE A 116 5.19 -4.23 -7.42
C PHE A 116 5.63 -5.13 -6.27
N TRP A 117 5.79 -4.54 -5.10
CA TRP A 117 5.97 -5.29 -3.86
C TRP A 117 5.37 -4.54 -2.65
N GLU A 118 5.07 -5.30 -1.61
CA GLU A 118 4.73 -4.82 -0.27
C GLU A 118 5.66 -5.50 0.74
N GLY A 119 5.96 -4.83 1.84
CA GLY A 119 6.77 -5.39 2.90
C GLY A 119 6.54 -4.72 4.25
N GLU A 120 7.09 -5.33 5.29
CA GLU A 120 7.13 -4.81 6.66
C GLU A 120 8.54 -4.27 6.95
N GLU A 121 8.62 -3.06 7.52
CA GLU A 121 9.90 -2.37 7.77
C GLU A 121 10.42 -2.78 9.16
N PRO A 122 11.74 -3.00 9.32
CA PRO A 122 12.33 -3.24 10.63
C PRO A 122 12.59 -1.93 11.40
N ALA A 123 12.56 -0.78 10.73
CA ALA A 123 12.98 0.51 11.30
C ALA A 123 12.00 1.64 10.94
N THR A 124 11.65 2.43 11.94
CA THR A 124 10.78 3.60 11.79
C THR A 124 11.53 4.75 11.11
N LEU A 125 11.03 5.21 9.97
CA LEU A 125 11.52 6.42 9.30
C LEU A 125 11.19 7.68 10.12
N ALA A 126 12.15 8.60 10.19
CA ALA A 126 11.99 9.84 10.94
C ALA A 126 11.01 10.82 10.22
N GLN A 127 10.29 11.64 11.00
CA GLN A 127 9.56 12.80 10.47
C GLN A 127 9.82 14.03 11.35
N ASP A 128 11.08 14.40 11.49
CA ASP A 128 11.52 15.66 12.12
C ASP A 128 11.37 16.88 11.19
N GLU A 129 11.20 16.62 9.89
CA GLU A 129 10.91 17.58 8.83
C GLU A 129 9.79 17.08 7.93
N GLY A 130 9.11 17.99 7.23
CA GLY A 130 8.06 17.64 6.28
C GLY A 130 7.15 18.80 5.94
N PHE A 131 6.04 18.50 5.31
CA PHE A 131 5.00 19.46 4.95
C PHE A 131 3.73 19.11 5.70
N VAL A 132 3.16 20.09 6.40
CA VAL A 132 1.80 19.93 6.93
C VAL A 132 0.83 20.29 5.82
N VAL A 133 -0.04 19.33 5.47
CA VAL A 133 -0.95 19.45 4.33
C VAL A 133 -2.38 19.26 4.81
N GLU A 134 -3.23 20.24 4.49
CA GLU A 134 -4.67 20.19 4.73
C GLU A 134 -5.36 19.38 3.62
N ALA A 135 -6.49 18.73 3.94
CA ALA A 135 -7.16 17.79 3.06
C ALA A 135 -7.53 18.35 1.67
N ASP A 136 -7.90 19.62 1.58
CA ASP A 136 -8.28 20.30 0.34
C ASP A 136 -7.07 20.70 -0.53
N ALA A 137 -5.88 20.75 0.06
CA ALA A 137 -4.64 21.10 -0.63
C ALA A 137 -3.85 19.87 -1.12
N VAL A 138 -4.19 18.66 -0.68
CA VAL A 138 -3.41 17.43 -0.92
C VAL A 138 -3.09 17.21 -2.39
N THR A 139 -4.08 17.29 -3.28
CA THR A 139 -3.88 17.02 -4.71
C THR A 139 -2.87 17.98 -5.32
N GLY A 140 -3.09 19.29 -5.18
CA GLY A 140 -2.18 20.30 -5.73
C GLY A 140 -0.79 20.26 -5.09
N PHE A 141 -0.71 19.94 -3.80
CA PHE A 141 0.56 19.70 -3.11
C PHE A 141 1.33 18.54 -3.74
N LEU A 142 0.69 17.39 -3.93
CA LEU A 142 1.36 16.21 -4.51
C LEU A 142 1.74 16.47 -5.98
N GLU A 143 0.88 17.08 -6.79
CA GLU A 143 1.21 17.43 -8.18
C GLU A 143 2.48 18.28 -8.28
N ASP A 144 2.59 19.32 -7.44
CA ASP A 144 3.77 20.19 -7.37
C ASP A 144 5.04 19.43 -6.94
N LYS A 145 4.98 18.69 -5.82
CA LYS A 145 6.16 18.02 -5.27
C LYS A 145 6.62 16.86 -6.13
N LEU A 146 5.72 16.04 -6.65
CA LEU A 146 6.07 14.90 -7.49
C LEU A 146 6.65 15.34 -8.84
N SER A 147 6.14 16.44 -9.42
CA SER A 147 6.74 17.04 -10.63
C SER A 147 8.16 17.54 -10.36
N THR A 148 8.37 18.24 -9.23
CA THR A 148 9.71 18.67 -8.79
C THR A 148 10.66 17.48 -8.63
N LEU A 149 10.17 16.36 -8.09
CA LEU A 149 10.92 15.12 -7.88
C LEU A 149 11.00 14.23 -9.13
N GLY A 150 10.54 14.70 -10.30
CA GLY A 150 10.80 14.08 -11.59
C GLY A 150 9.86 12.96 -12.00
N LEU A 151 8.76 12.73 -11.27
CA LEU A 151 7.73 11.80 -11.74
C LEU A 151 7.07 12.35 -13.00
N SER A 152 6.80 11.46 -13.96
CA SER A 152 5.95 11.79 -15.11
C SER A 152 4.50 11.99 -14.68
N GLU A 153 3.67 12.63 -15.52
CA GLU A 153 2.24 12.81 -15.23
C GLU A 153 1.53 11.48 -14.96
N ARG A 154 1.90 10.42 -15.68
CA ARG A 154 1.36 9.06 -15.48
C ARG A 154 1.76 8.50 -14.12
N GLU A 155 3.05 8.55 -13.78
CA GLU A 155 3.57 8.06 -12.49
C GLU A 155 2.94 8.84 -11.33
N ALA A 156 2.85 10.16 -11.43
CA ALA A 156 2.25 11.03 -10.42
C ALA A 156 0.75 10.77 -10.26
N ALA A 157 0.00 10.55 -11.35
CA ALA A 157 -1.41 10.21 -11.27
C ALA A 157 -1.66 8.89 -10.52
N GLU A 158 -0.85 7.86 -10.77
CA GLU A 158 -0.93 6.58 -10.05
C GLU A 158 -0.58 6.76 -8.56
N PHE A 159 0.48 7.52 -8.26
CA PHE A 159 0.86 7.86 -6.88
C PHE A 159 -0.29 8.59 -6.14
N ILE A 160 -0.83 9.65 -6.74
CA ILE A 160 -1.88 10.49 -6.15
C ILE A 160 -3.17 9.69 -5.96
N THR A 161 -3.51 8.82 -6.91
CA THR A 161 -4.71 7.97 -6.79
C THR A 161 -4.62 7.05 -5.58
N PHE A 162 -3.41 6.59 -5.23
CA PHE A 162 -3.22 5.77 -4.03
C PHE A 162 -3.09 6.59 -2.75
N TRP A 163 -2.19 7.58 -2.71
CA TRP A 163 -1.84 8.32 -1.50
C TRP A 163 -2.74 9.51 -1.21
N GLY A 164 -3.24 10.20 -2.23
CA GLY A 164 -4.05 11.41 -2.09
C GLY A 164 -5.27 11.21 -1.19
N PRO A 165 -6.14 10.21 -1.45
CA PRO A 165 -7.29 9.93 -0.59
C PRO A 165 -6.90 9.55 0.85
N ARG A 166 -5.78 8.87 1.07
CA ARG A 166 -5.30 8.47 2.40
C ARG A 166 -4.85 9.66 3.22
N ILE A 167 -4.06 10.56 2.60
CA ILE A 167 -3.60 11.80 3.22
C ILE A 167 -4.81 12.71 3.51
N ALA A 168 -5.73 12.87 2.55
CA ALA A 168 -6.89 13.75 2.70
C ALA A 168 -7.87 13.27 3.80
N GLN A 169 -8.04 11.95 3.97
CA GLN A 169 -8.90 11.38 5.03
C GLN A 169 -8.45 11.75 6.45
N ARG A 170 -7.18 12.10 6.64
CA ARG A 170 -6.65 12.55 7.93
C ARG A 170 -7.08 13.98 8.29
N GLY A 171 -7.64 14.73 7.34
CA GLY A 171 -7.98 16.15 7.52
C GLY A 171 -6.75 17.06 7.46
N ARG A 172 -5.73 16.73 8.25
CA ARG A 172 -4.44 17.43 8.33
C ARG A 172 -3.33 16.42 8.62
N ALA A 173 -2.32 16.34 7.75
CA ALA A 173 -1.26 15.33 7.86
C ALA A 173 0.13 15.94 7.71
N LEU A 174 1.13 15.32 8.34
CA LEU A 174 2.55 15.56 8.05
C LEU A 174 3.01 14.59 6.96
N VAL A 175 3.45 15.13 5.83
CA VAL A 175 4.05 14.38 4.72
C VAL A 175 5.55 14.64 4.68
N THR A 176 6.34 13.59 4.85
CA THR A 176 7.82 13.65 4.79
C THR A 176 8.29 12.83 3.61
N PHE A 177 9.16 13.38 2.76
CA PHE A 177 9.84 12.66 1.69
C PHE A 177 11.11 12.04 2.26
N ALA A 178 11.16 10.71 2.30
CA ALA A 178 12.20 9.92 2.95
C ALA A 178 12.97 9.01 1.97
N SER A 179 13.00 9.37 0.68
CA SER A 179 13.58 8.55 -0.40
C SER A 179 15.02 8.09 -0.13
N GLU A 180 15.87 8.95 0.41
CA GLU A 180 17.28 8.60 0.67
C GLU A 180 17.44 7.59 1.81
N GLU A 181 16.60 7.69 2.84
CA GLU A 181 16.60 6.74 3.95
C GLU A 181 16.05 5.39 3.51
N PHE A 182 14.91 5.42 2.80
CA PHE A 182 14.31 4.22 2.23
C PHE A 182 15.22 3.52 1.20
N ALA A 183 16.02 4.27 0.44
CA ALA A 183 16.96 3.70 -0.53
C ALA A 183 18.06 2.83 0.10
N ARG A 184 18.36 3.03 1.39
CA ARG A 184 19.30 2.17 2.13
C ARG A 184 18.66 0.85 2.56
N GLN A 185 17.34 0.83 2.72
CA GLN A 185 16.58 -0.33 3.14
C GLN A 185 16.14 -1.20 1.96
N ALA A 186 15.87 -0.60 0.79
CA ALA A 186 15.41 -1.30 -0.41
C ALA A 186 16.37 -1.06 -1.59
N VAL A 187 17.30 -1.99 -1.76
CA VAL A 187 18.39 -1.89 -2.73
C VAL A 187 18.07 -2.74 -3.97
N TYR A 188 18.04 -2.08 -5.12
CA TYR A 188 17.90 -2.76 -6.41
C TYR A 188 19.24 -3.05 -7.06
N ARG A 189 19.32 -4.19 -7.74
CA ARG A 189 20.38 -4.52 -8.69
C ARG A 189 19.77 -4.93 -10.02
N PHE A 190 20.28 -4.37 -11.11
CA PHE A 190 19.88 -4.74 -12.46
C PHE A 190 21.03 -5.46 -13.16
N THR A 191 20.76 -6.60 -13.78
CA THR A 191 21.75 -7.36 -14.53
C THR A 191 21.20 -7.88 -15.84
N ASP A 192 22.10 -8.09 -16.81
CA ASP A 192 21.77 -8.80 -18.03
C ASP A 192 21.53 -10.28 -17.70
N PRO A 193 20.34 -10.85 -18.00
CA PRO A 193 20.02 -12.23 -17.61
C PRO A 193 20.94 -13.29 -18.24
N SER A 194 21.58 -12.99 -19.37
CA SER A 194 22.38 -13.97 -20.12
C SER A 194 23.84 -14.02 -19.65
N SER A 195 24.41 -12.87 -19.30
CA SER A 195 25.81 -12.71 -18.95
C SER A 195 26.04 -12.45 -17.46
N GLY A 196 25.01 -12.04 -16.73
CA GLY A 196 25.10 -11.57 -15.35
C GLY A 196 25.79 -10.22 -15.20
N ALA A 197 26.10 -9.53 -16.31
CA ALA A 197 26.74 -8.23 -16.27
C ALA A 197 25.84 -7.18 -15.62
N GLU A 198 26.40 -6.31 -14.78
CA GLU A 198 25.68 -5.24 -14.14
C GLU A 198 25.22 -4.19 -15.16
N ILE A 199 23.97 -3.77 -15.01
CA ILE A 199 23.36 -2.68 -15.77
C ILE A 199 23.02 -1.60 -14.75
N VAL A 200 23.53 -0.40 -14.96
CA VAL A 200 23.26 0.74 -14.07
C VAL A 200 22.31 1.68 -14.81
N PRO A 201 21.12 2.00 -14.27
CA PRO A 201 20.29 3.06 -14.82
C PRO A 201 21.07 4.38 -14.86
N ASP A 202 21.02 5.07 -15.99
CA ASP A 202 21.57 6.41 -16.14
C ASP A 202 20.84 7.40 -15.22
N THR A 203 19.55 7.15 -14.97
CA THR A 203 18.70 7.95 -14.09
C THR A 203 17.89 7.02 -13.19
N PHE A 204 18.01 7.17 -11.87
CA PHE A 204 17.11 6.55 -10.90
C PHE A 204 16.33 7.65 -10.17
N ILE A 205 15.01 7.70 -10.38
CA ILE A 205 14.11 8.59 -9.65
C ILE A 205 13.41 7.78 -8.56
N ARG A 206 13.52 8.21 -7.30
CA ARG A 206 12.87 7.55 -6.18
C ARG A 206 12.08 8.54 -5.34
N VAL A 207 10.79 8.26 -5.14
CA VAL A 207 9.92 9.04 -4.26
C VAL A 207 9.26 8.14 -3.24
N TYR A 208 9.66 8.27 -1.98
CA TYR A 208 9.05 7.58 -0.87
C TYR A 208 8.52 8.58 0.14
N ILE A 209 7.24 8.48 0.51
CA ILE A 209 6.65 9.34 1.54
C ILE A 209 6.39 8.60 2.84
N VAL A 210 6.51 9.32 3.95
CA VAL A 210 5.95 8.93 5.24
C VAL A 210 4.78 9.87 5.52
N VAL A 211 3.61 9.29 5.76
CA VAL A 211 2.40 10.01 6.15
C VAL A 211 2.14 9.79 7.62
N GLY A 212 2.08 10.85 8.41
CA GLY A 212 1.79 10.77 9.83
C GLY A 212 0.93 11.93 10.31
N ASP A 213 0.67 11.95 11.61
CA ASP A 213 -0.10 13.02 12.24
C ASP A 213 0.61 14.36 12.15
N ALA A 214 -0.16 15.41 11.86
CA ALA A 214 0.37 16.76 11.83
C ALA A 214 0.71 17.24 13.26
N PRO A 215 1.94 17.70 13.52
CA PRO A 215 2.31 18.18 14.84
C PRO A 215 1.52 19.45 15.21
N GLN A 216 1.37 19.67 16.52
CA GLN A 216 0.79 20.91 17.04
C GLN A 216 1.74 22.10 16.94
N THR A 217 3.05 21.84 16.99
CA THR A 217 4.10 22.83 16.81
C THR A 217 4.53 22.88 15.34
N ALA A 218 5.11 24.01 14.94
CA ALA A 218 5.72 24.13 13.62
C ALA A 218 6.79 23.05 13.40
N VAL A 219 6.72 22.38 12.27
CA VAL A 219 7.74 21.45 11.78
C VAL A 219 8.62 22.17 10.78
N ARG A 220 9.88 21.77 10.68
CA ARG A 220 10.79 22.32 9.67
C ARG A 220 10.38 21.80 8.30
N GLU A 221 10.17 22.70 7.35
CA GLU A 221 9.89 22.30 5.97
C GLU A 221 11.12 21.70 5.28
N GLN A 222 10.90 20.64 4.50
CA GLN A 222 11.95 20.00 3.71
C GLN A 222 12.35 20.86 2.52
N LYS A 223 13.63 20.81 2.19
CA LYS A 223 14.15 21.36 0.92
C LYS A 223 14.31 20.21 -0.06
N LEU A 224 13.32 20.06 -0.95
CA LEU A 224 13.40 19.05 -2.00
C LEU A 224 14.34 19.53 -3.10
N VAL A 225 15.24 18.64 -3.52
CA VAL A 225 16.14 18.88 -4.65
C VAL A 225 15.42 18.42 -5.92
N PRO A 226 15.35 19.25 -6.98
CA PRO A 226 14.78 18.82 -8.25
C PRO A 226 15.50 17.59 -8.80
N ALA A 227 14.74 16.67 -9.37
CA ALA A 227 15.31 15.47 -9.96
C ALA A 227 16.25 15.77 -11.15
N PRO A 228 17.22 14.88 -11.41
CA PRO A 228 18.02 14.96 -12.62
C PRO A 228 17.15 14.80 -13.88
N ALA A 229 17.68 15.22 -15.02
CA ALA A 229 17.02 15.04 -16.31
C ALA A 229 16.82 13.54 -16.61
N ARG A 230 15.64 13.21 -17.16
CA ARG A 230 15.28 11.84 -17.57
C ARG A 230 16.00 11.47 -18.86
N THR A 231 17.21 10.93 -18.75
CA THR A 231 18.04 10.53 -19.90
C THR A 231 18.58 9.12 -19.74
N GLY A 232 18.77 8.41 -20.87
CA GLY A 232 19.31 7.06 -20.88
C GLY A 232 18.32 6.00 -20.40
N PHE A 233 18.81 4.93 -19.78
CA PHE A 233 17.98 3.96 -19.06
C PHE A 233 17.49 4.58 -17.76
N ILE A 234 16.17 4.72 -17.62
CA ILE A 234 15.54 5.31 -16.44
C ILE A 234 14.85 4.22 -15.63
N ALA A 235 15.11 4.19 -14.32
CA ALA A 235 14.32 3.46 -13.35
C ALA A 235 13.56 4.46 -12.46
N VAL A 236 12.27 4.23 -12.22
CA VAL A 236 11.46 5.05 -11.34
C VAL A 236 10.83 4.17 -10.27
N GLU A 237 11.10 4.45 -9.00
CA GLU A 237 10.37 3.86 -7.89
C GLU A 237 9.54 4.94 -7.19
N TRP A 238 8.28 4.65 -6.90
CA TRP A 238 7.55 5.41 -5.91
C TRP A 238 6.86 4.52 -4.90
N GLY A 239 6.66 5.03 -3.69
CA GLY A 239 6.03 4.30 -2.61
C GLY A 239 5.79 5.18 -1.39
N GLY A 240 5.45 4.55 -0.28
CA GLY A 240 5.36 5.23 1.00
C GLY A 240 4.84 4.31 2.09
N THR A 241 4.77 4.87 3.28
CA THR A 241 4.18 4.26 4.47
C THR A 241 3.30 5.28 5.17
N GLU A 242 2.35 4.79 5.96
CA GLU A 242 1.55 5.64 6.85
C GLU A 242 1.56 5.08 8.27
N ARG A 243 1.46 6.00 9.24
CA ARG A 243 1.39 5.70 10.67
C ARG A 243 0.29 6.49 11.35
#